data_AF-A0A183UUA8-F1
#
_entry.id   AF-A0A183UUA8-F1
#
_cell.length_a   1.000
_cell.length_b   1.000
_cell.length_c   1.000
_cell.angle_alpha   90.00
_cell.angle_beta   90.00
_cell.angle_gamma   90.00
#
_symmetry.space_group_name_H-M   'P 1'
#
loop_
_entity.id
_entity.type
_entity.pdbx_description
1 polymer ?
#
loop_
_entity_poly.entity_id
_entity_poly.type
_entity_poly.pdbx_seq_one_letter_code
_entity_poly.pdbx_strand_id
1 'polypeptide(L)'
;MDSSKSRIHKTLSGGVHQTGGRKQSITAQLTRSARRLSAVVAPQFTKLDPFPLLQKYHSLRIRIADITQLEAALERYLANNAVQFNPIDFEITDENDSRILNVSLHPEEMVLAEGARRIFSLTFAESSSDDNGTLISKIRHPVSGMRVFEFIEQHSSDTIQISSCVDDYDRCYIEQFTSSWLGALSLCGCLFTKVQWHFKKDETLLAVVRPQFAFFDENSIRMEWSQQADNELRLLVIAFAMTQIVREAFPTLMHILREQRIRRLG
;
A
#
# COMPACT_ATOMS: atom_id res chain seq x y z
N MET A 1 -61.53 54.73 -7.58
CA MET A 1 -60.07 54.71 -7.42
C MET A 1 -59.72 55.88 -6.53
N ASP A 2 -59.47 55.61 -5.25
CA ASP A 2 -58.99 56.50 -4.19
C ASP A 2 -58.96 55.62 -2.90
N SER A 3 -57.80 55.36 -2.31
CA SER A 3 -57.18 56.08 -1.20
C SER A 3 -57.66 55.63 0.20
N SER A 4 -56.69 55.17 1.00
CA SER A 4 -56.50 55.47 2.44
C SER A 4 -57.56 55.03 3.48
N LYS A 5 -57.17 54.17 4.44
CA LYS A 5 -56.73 54.59 5.80
C LYS A 5 -56.53 53.40 6.75
N SER A 6 -55.69 53.67 7.73
CA SER A 6 -55.02 52.78 8.65
C SER A 6 -55.70 52.73 10.04
N ARG A 7 -55.33 51.67 10.78
CA ARG A 7 -54.92 51.66 12.21
C ARG A 7 -55.94 51.46 13.36
N ILE A 8 -55.58 50.45 14.18
CA ILE A 8 -55.62 50.32 15.67
C ILE A 8 -56.82 49.57 16.28
N HIS A 9 -56.57 48.39 16.88
CA HIS A 9 -56.49 48.23 18.35
C HIS A 9 -55.91 46.85 18.77
N LYS A 10 -54.99 46.90 19.75
CA LYS A 10 -54.45 45.77 20.55
C LYS A 10 -55.41 45.41 21.69
N THR A 11 -55.49 44.11 22.03
CA THR A 11 -55.42 43.49 23.40
C THR A 11 -55.55 41.96 23.25
N LEU A 12 -54.51 41.14 23.44
CA LEU A 12 -53.99 40.51 24.68
C LEU A 12 -54.95 39.53 25.38
N SER A 13 -54.71 38.22 25.24
CA SER A 13 -54.71 37.23 26.35
C SER A 13 -54.31 35.82 25.89
N GLY A 14 -53.45 35.16 26.68
CA GLY A 14 -53.42 33.70 26.81
C GLY A 14 -52.35 32.97 26.02
N GLY A 15 -51.18 32.76 26.63
CA GLY A 15 -50.08 32.01 26.04
C GLY A 15 -50.31 30.50 26.00
N VAL A 16 -49.73 29.86 24.98
CA VAL A 16 -49.06 28.57 25.12
C VAL A 16 -47.82 28.68 24.23
N HIS A 17 -46.65 28.86 24.85
CA HIS A 17 -45.39 28.55 24.19
C HIS A 17 -45.42 27.07 23.83
N GLN A 18 -45.80 26.74 22.60
CA GLN A 18 -45.37 25.49 21.99
C GLN A 18 -43.87 25.64 21.71
N THR A 19 -43.05 25.41 22.73
CA THR A 19 -41.71 24.90 22.50
C THR A 19 -41.88 23.51 21.89
N GLY A 20 -42.15 23.47 20.59
CA GLY A 20 -41.96 22.31 19.73
C GLY A 20 -40.46 22.00 19.63
N GLY A 21 -39.84 21.71 20.78
CA GLY A 21 -38.51 21.14 20.87
C GLY A 21 -38.60 19.75 20.30
N ARG A 22 -38.50 19.66 18.97
CA ARG A 22 -38.33 18.42 18.23
C ARG A 22 -37.11 17.74 18.85
N LYS A 23 -37.35 16.77 19.76
CA LYS A 23 -36.31 16.00 20.44
C LYS A 23 -35.50 15.30 19.36
N GLN A 24 -34.44 15.95 18.88
CA GLN A 24 -33.50 15.30 17.99
C GLN A 24 -32.87 14.19 18.82
N SER A 25 -33.05 12.95 18.37
CA SER A 25 -32.46 11.79 19.01
C SER A 25 -30.97 12.07 19.25
N ILE A 26 -30.51 11.87 20.48
CA ILE A 26 -29.10 12.01 20.86
C ILE A 26 -28.25 11.11 19.95
N THR A 27 -28.75 9.92 19.60
CA THR A 27 -28.15 9.04 18.60
C THR A 27 -28.04 9.72 17.23
N ALA A 28 -29.07 10.41 16.76
CA ALA A 28 -29.02 11.12 15.48
C ALA A 28 -28.07 12.33 15.49
N GLN A 29 -27.85 12.96 16.65
CA GLN A 29 -26.86 14.04 16.81
C GLN A 29 -25.43 13.49 16.91
N LEU A 30 -25.23 12.39 17.63
CA LEU A 30 -23.95 11.68 17.68
C LEU A 30 -23.57 11.11 16.32
N THR A 31 -24.50 10.47 15.60
CA THR A 31 -24.26 9.98 14.23
C THR A 31 -23.93 11.13 13.28
N ARG A 32 -24.60 12.28 13.39
CA ARG A 32 -24.24 13.45 12.57
C ARG A 32 -22.87 14.02 12.92
N SER A 33 -22.53 14.09 14.20
CA SER A 33 -21.23 14.59 14.67
C SER A 33 -20.11 13.64 14.28
N ALA A 34 -20.32 12.32 14.42
CA ALA A 34 -19.42 11.28 13.96
C ALA A 34 -19.25 11.34 12.43
N ARG A 35 -20.33 11.47 11.64
CA ARG A 35 -20.22 11.63 10.19
C ARG A 35 -19.46 12.88 9.79
N ARG A 36 -19.67 14.01 10.48
CA ARG A 36 -18.91 15.26 10.23
C ARG A 36 -17.44 15.10 10.60
N LEU A 37 -17.14 14.46 11.74
CA LEU A 37 -15.77 14.19 12.15
C LEU A 37 -15.10 13.22 11.18
N SER A 38 -15.74 12.13 10.79
CA SER A 38 -15.26 11.22 9.75
C SER A 38 -15.07 11.93 8.41
N ALA A 39 -15.97 12.82 8.00
CA ALA A 39 -15.82 13.58 6.75
C ALA A 39 -14.62 14.55 6.78
N VAL A 40 -14.23 15.05 7.95
CA VAL A 40 -13.05 15.92 8.12
C VAL A 40 -11.76 15.10 8.26
N VAL A 41 -11.83 13.95 8.95
CA VAL A 41 -10.66 13.16 9.36
C VAL A 41 -10.31 12.08 8.33
N ALA A 42 -11.30 11.42 7.72
CA ALA A 42 -11.06 10.35 6.75
C ALA A 42 -10.17 10.79 5.57
N PRO A 43 -10.32 12.01 4.98
CA PRO A 43 -9.44 12.47 3.91
C PRO A 43 -7.95 12.58 4.28
N GLN A 44 -7.62 12.65 5.58
CA GLN A 44 -6.23 12.68 6.06
C GLN A 44 -5.59 11.30 6.10
N PHE A 45 -6.41 10.23 6.06
CA PHE A 45 -5.96 8.84 6.16
C PHE A 45 -6.13 8.06 4.85
N THR A 46 -6.52 8.77 3.79
CA THR A 46 -6.80 8.25 2.45
C THR A 46 -5.62 8.39 1.50
N LYS A 47 -4.50 8.97 1.94
CA LYS A 47 -3.28 9.15 1.16
C LYS A 47 -2.07 8.76 1.99
N LEU A 48 -0.96 8.45 1.34
CA LEU A 48 0.30 8.27 2.04
C LEU A 48 0.89 9.65 2.33
N ASP A 49 1.42 9.81 3.54
CA ASP A 49 2.15 11.02 3.88
C ASP A 49 3.34 11.20 2.92
N PRO A 50 3.58 12.42 2.40
CA PRO A 50 4.77 12.69 1.62
C PRO A 50 6.02 12.30 2.40
N PHE A 51 6.96 11.65 1.73
CA PHE A 51 8.24 11.27 2.32
C PHE A 51 9.40 11.92 1.54
N PRO A 52 9.69 13.22 1.79
CA PRO A 52 10.60 14.02 0.96
C PRO A 52 12.04 13.51 0.93
N LEU A 53 12.44 12.68 1.89
CA LEU A 53 13.75 12.05 1.91
C LEU A 53 14.06 11.32 0.59
N LEU A 54 13.05 10.71 -0.03
CA LEU A 54 13.20 9.97 -1.30
C LEU A 54 13.55 10.85 -2.50
N GLN A 55 13.35 12.18 -2.41
CA GLN A 55 13.73 13.10 -3.48
C GLN A 55 15.25 13.19 -3.65
N LYS A 56 16.02 12.81 -2.63
CA LYS A 56 17.50 12.80 -2.66
C LYS A 56 18.07 11.61 -3.42
N TYR A 57 17.29 10.54 -3.59
CA TYR A 57 17.75 9.29 -4.17
C TYR A 57 17.12 9.09 -5.55
N HIS A 58 17.90 8.59 -6.49
CA HIS A 58 17.45 8.26 -7.85
C HIS A 58 17.37 6.74 -8.05
N SER A 59 18.10 6.00 -7.23
CA SER A 59 18.20 4.55 -7.21
C SER A 59 18.28 4.09 -5.75
N LEU A 60 17.54 3.05 -5.42
CA LEU A 60 17.61 2.35 -4.14
C LEU A 60 17.62 0.84 -4.38
N ARG A 61 18.12 0.07 -3.41
CA ARG A 61 18.13 -1.39 -3.44
C ARG A 61 17.47 -1.95 -2.20
N ILE A 62 16.58 -2.92 -2.35
CA ILE A 62 16.03 -3.71 -1.24
C ILE A 62 16.65 -5.11 -1.24
N ARG A 63 17.09 -5.57 -0.07
CA ARG A 63 17.68 -6.89 0.15
C ARG A 63 17.36 -7.40 1.55
N ILE A 64 17.50 -8.70 1.78
CA ILE A 64 17.42 -9.26 3.13
C ILE A 64 18.58 -8.71 3.98
N ALA A 65 18.31 -8.36 5.23
CA ALA A 65 19.32 -7.82 6.13
C ALA A 65 20.09 -8.94 6.85
N ASP A 66 19.40 -10.02 7.19
CA ASP A 66 19.96 -11.19 7.86
C ASP A 66 19.31 -12.47 7.33
N ILE A 67 20.05 -13.21 6.50
CA ILE A 67 19.57 -14.46 5.89
C ILE A 67 19.25 -15.54 6.93
N THR A 68 19.87 -15.51 8.11
CA THR A 68 19.65 -16.51 9.16
C THR A 68 18.23 -16.44 9.72
N GLN A 69 17.59 -15.26 9.68
CA GLN A 69 16.19 -15.09 10.07
C GLN A 69 15.25 -15.83 9.12
N LEU A 70 15.55 -15.80 7.82
CA LEU A 70 14.83 -16.57 6.81
C LEU A 70 15.03 -18.06 7.04
N GLU A 71 16.27 -18.51 7.17
CA GLU A 71 16.60 -19.93 7.39
C GLU A 71 15.88 -20.49 8.63
N ALA A 72 15.88 -19.75 9.74
CA ALA A 72 15.19 -20.15 10.97
C ALA A 72 13.66 -20.21 10.79
N ALA A 73 13.07 -19.29 10.01
CA ALA A 73 11.65 -19.33 9.69
C ALA A 73 11.30 -20.56 8.83
N LEU A 74 12.12 -20.87 7.84
CA LEU A 74 11.94 -22.03 6.97
C LEU A 74 12.10 -23.36 7.72
N GLU A 75 13.13 -23.46 8.57
CA GLU A 75 13.36 -24.67 9.37
C GLU A 75 12.17 -24.96 10.29
N ARG A 76 11.66 -23.94 10.98
CA ARG A 76 10.47 -24.09 11.85
C ARG A 76 9.23 -24.48 11.05
N TYR A 77 9.06 -23.91 9.87
CA TYR A 77 7.96 -24.25 8.98
C TYR A 77 8.05 -25.71 8.52
N LEU A 78 9.21 -26.17 8.06
CA LEU A 78 9.41 -27.54 7.58
C LEU A 78 9.34 -28.59 8.70
N ALA A 79 9.93 -28.30 9.87
CA ALA A 79 9.99 -29.26 10.97
C ALA A 79 8.66 -29.38 11.74
N ASN A 80 7.98 -28.26 11.97
CA ASN A 80 6.84 -28.18 12.89
C ASN A 80 5.54 -27.72 12.22
N ASN A 81 5.53 -27.54 10.89
CA ASN A 81 4.42 -26.90 10.18
C ASN A 81 4.04 -25.54 10.81
N ALA A 82 5.04 -24.83 11.37
CA ALA A 82 4.84 -23.59 12.07
C ALA A 82 4.75 -22.42 11.08
N VAL A 83 3.57 -21.80 11.02
CA VAL A 83 3.28 -20.64 10.15
C VAL A 83 3.56 -19.30 10.83
N GLN A 84 3.99 -19.33 12.10
CA GLN A 84 4.43 -18.17 12.87
C GLN A 84 5.95 -18.12 12.87
N PHE A 85 6.51 -16.95 12.60
CA PHE A 85 7.94 -16.73 12.57
C PHE A 85 8.28 -15.36 13.21
N ASN A 86 9.50 -15.25 13.73
CA ASN A 86 10.03 -13.97 14.17
C ASN A 86 10.18 -13.05 12.96
N PRO A 87 10.05 -11.72 13.11
CA PRO A 87 10.13 -10.81 11.97
C PRO A 87 11.41 -11.02 11.16
N ILE A 88 11.28 -11.04 9.83
CA ILE A 88 12.42 -11.12 8.92
C ILE A 88 12.70 -9.72 8.40
N ASP A 89 13.91 -9.24 8.68
CA ASP A 89 14.31 -7.88 8.35
C ASP A 89 14.96 -7.82 6.97
N PHE A 90 14.56 -6.77 6.26
CA PHE A 90 15.11 -6.32 4.99
C PHE A 90 15.59 -4.89 5.18
N GLU A 91 16.54 -4.49 4.37
CA GLU A 91 17.02 -3.12 4.33
C GLU A 91 16.89 -2.52 2.94
N ILE A 92 16.66 -1.22 2.91
CA ILE A 92 16.71 -0.42 1.70
C ILE A 92 17.95 0.46 1.77
N THR A 93 18.87 0.27 0.83
CA THR A 93 20.14 0.99 0.75
C THR A 93 20.20 1.90 -0.47
N ASP A 94 21.08 2.90 -0.40
CA ASP A 94 21.47 3.70 -1.56
C ASP A 94 22.55 2.99 -2.40
N GLU A 95 23.11 3.71 -3.37
CA GLU A 95 24.17 3.20 -4.24
C GLU A 95 25.50 2.94 -3.53
N ASN A 96 25.70 3.53 -2.33
CA ASN A 96 26.89 3.37 -1.51
C ASN A 96 26.69 2.32 -0.40
N ASP A 97 25.65 1.49 -0.52
CA ASP A 97 25.22 0.51 0.47
C ASP A 97 24.93 1.12 1.86
N SER A 98 24.63 2.43 1.90
CA SER A 98 24.19 3.09 3.13
C SER A 98 22.71 2.84 3.35
N ARG A 99 22.37 2.32 4.52
CA ARG A 99 20.98 2.01 4.91
C ARG A 99 20.15 3.28 5.05
N ILE A 100 19.07 3.36 4.27
CA ILE A 100 18.13 4.48 4.24
C ILE A 100 16.84 4.14 4.98
N LEU A 101 16.29 2.94 4.75
CA LEU A 101 15.02 2.49 5.34
C LEU A 101 15.09 1.04 5.83
N ASN A 102 14.16 0.72 6.72
CA ASN A 102 14.01 -0.58 7.33
C ASN A 102 12.71 -1.19 6.86
N VAL A 103 12.75 -2.46 6.49
CA VAL A 103 11.57 -3.23 6.17
C VAL A 103 11.53 -4.46 7.06
N SER A 104 10.41 -4.75 7.69
CA SER A 104 10.27 -5.93 8.54
C SER A 104 9.05 -6.74 8.12
N LEU A 105 9.26 -8.01 7.77
CA LEU A 105 8.20 -8.93 7.40
C LEU A 105 7.74 -9.68 8.64
N HIS A 106 6.54 -9.36 9.08
CA HIS A 106 5.79 -10.11 10.07
C HIS A 106 4.90 -11.14 9.38
N PRO A 107 4.41 -12.15 10.12
CA PRO A 107 3.42 -13.09 9.59
C PRO A 107 2.18 -12.39 8.99
N GLU A 108 1.73 -11.28 9.58
CA GLU A 108 0.53 -10.56 9.13
C GLU A 108 0.76 -9.51 8.05
N GLU A 109 1.89 -8.81 8.14
CA GLU A 109 2.16 -7.62 7.36
C GLU A 109 3.66 -7.42 7.12
N MET A 110 4.00 -6.71 6.05
CA MET A 110 5.35 -6.21 5.80
C MET A 110 5.37 -4.70 6.03
N VAL A 111 6.26 -4.23 6.90
CA VAL A 111 6.22 -2.85 7.41
C VAL A 111 7.42 -2.09 6.88
N LEU A 112 7.19 -0.92 6.27
CA LEU A 112 8.25 0.04 5.94
C LEU A 112 8.38 1.06 7.07
N ALA A 113 9.62 1.30 7.52
CA ALA A 113 9.91 2.24 8.60
C ALA A 113 11.21 3.03 8.39
N GLU A 114 11.24 4.24 8.95
CA GLU A 114 12.44 5.05 9.16
C GLU A 114 12.73 5.09 10.67
N GLY A 115 13.73 4.33 11.11
CA GLY A 115 13.98 4.13 12.54
C GLY A 115 12.74 3.54 13.24
N ALA A 116 12.20 4.25 14.23
CA ALA A 116 10.99 3.85 14.95
C ALA A 116 9.67 4.30 14.27
N ARG A 117 9.75 5.14 13.23
CA ARG A 117 8.57 5.70 12.56
C ARG A 117 8.10 4.77 11.45
N ARG A 118 6.89 4.22 11.59
CA ARG A 118 6.20 3.48 10.52
C ARG A 118 5.79 4.45 9.40
N ILE A 119 6.10 4.11 8.16
CA ILE A 119 5.73 4.87 6.96
C ILE A 119 4.45 4.29 6.35
N PHE A 120 4.41 2.97 6.12
CA PHE A 120 3.21 2.23 5.74
C PHE A 120 3.39 0.75 6.04
N SER A 121 2.33 -0.03 5.92
CA SER A 121 2.43 -1.50 5.89
C SER A 121 1.74 -2.11 4.67
N LEU A 122 2.19 -3.30 4.30
CA LEU A 122 1.65 -4.11 3.22
C LEU A 122 1.02 -5.36 3.80
N THR A 123 -0.16 -5.70 3.30
CA THR A 123 -0.74 -7.03 3.50
C THR A 123 -0.84 -7.71 2.15
N PHE A 124 -0.33 -8.93 2.05
CA PHE A 124 -0.45 -9.71 0.82
C PHE A 124 -1.87 -10.27 0.69
N ALA A 125 -2.39 -10.29 -0.53
CA ALA A 125 -3.76 -10.71 -0.75
C ALA A 125 -3.91 -12.24 -0.83
N GLU A 126 -5.12 -12.68 -0.56
CA GLU A 126 -5.60 -14.02 -0.89
C GLU A 126 -5.90 -14.07 -2.38
N SER A 127 -5.76 -15.23 -2.99
CA SER A 127 -6.14 -15.48 -4.39
C SER A 127 -7.68 -15.46 -4.53
N SER A 128 -8.33 -14.36 -4.17
CA SER A 128 -9.68 -14.05 -4.62
C SER A 128 -9.53 -13.38 -5.98
N SER A 129 -9.64 -14.18 -7.04
CA SER A 129 -9.80 -13.66 -8.39
C SER A 129 -11.20 -13.07 -8.48
N ASP A 130 -11.31 -11.74 -8.43
CA ASP A 130 -12.51 -11.08 -8.92
C ASP A 130 -12.43 -11.06 -10.47
N ASP A 131 -13.56 -10.90 -11.16
CA ASP A 131 -13.63 -10.89 -12.64
C ASP A 131 -12.65 -9.89 -13.30
N ASN A 132 -12.17 -8.90 -12.54
CA ASN A 132 -11.32 -7.79 -13.01
C ASN A 132 -9.82 -7.94 -12.69
N GLY A 133 -9.36 -9.03 -12.06
CA GLY A 133 -7.93 -9.18 -11.73
C GLY A 133 -7.65 -9.99 -10.47
N THR A 134 -6.39 -10.36 -10.29
CA THR A 134 -5.89 -10.99 -9.05
C THR A 134 -5.23 -9.93 -8.19
N LEU A 135 -5.77 -9.71 -6.99
CA LEU A 135 -5.15 -8.81 -6.03
C LEU A 135 -3.81 -9.39 -5.57
N ILE A 136 -2.76 -8.57 -5.57
CA ILE A 136 -1.41 -8.96 -5.17
C ILE A 136 -1.16 -8.56 -3.72
N SER A 137 -1.28 -7.27 -3.42
CA SER A 137 -1.06 -6.72 -2.09
C SER A 137 -1.81 -5.41 -1.91
N LYS A 138 -2.02 -5.05 -0.64
CA LYS A 138 -2.71 -3.84 -0.19
C LYS A 138 -1.76 -3.00 0.63
N ILE A 139 -1.69 -1.70 0.33
CA ILE A 139 -0.96 -0.72 1.13
C ILE A 139 -1.90 -0.12 2.17
N ARG A 140 -1.47 -0.10 3.43
CA ARG A 140 -2.24 0.42 4.56
C ARG A 140 -1.56 1.62 5.18
N HIS A 141 -2.38 2.61 5.55
CA HIS A 141 -1.96 3.79 6.26
C HIS A 141 -1.43 3.41 7.66
N PRO A 142 -0.26 3.91 8.09
CA PRO A 142 0.43 3.43 9.28
C PRO A 142 -0.33 3.67 10.60
N VAL A 143 -1.13 4.73 10.68
CA VAL A 143 -1.90 5.08 11.89
C VAL A 143 -3.29 4.46 11.92
N SER A 144 -4.10 4.70 10.87
CA SER A 144 -5.49 4.25 10.81
C SER A 144 -5.67 2.78 10.41
N GLY A 145 -4.65 2.15 9.81
CA GLY A 145 -4.75 0.81 9.23
C GLY A 145 -5.67 0.73 8.00
N MET A 146 -6.18 1.88 7.53
CA MET A 146 -7.05 1.97 6.36
C MET A 146 -6.26 1.62 5.11
N ARG A 147 -6.91 0.91 4.19
CA ARG A 147 -6.37 0.61 2.88
C ARG A 147 -6.31 1.88 2.04
N VAL A 148 -5.16 2.14 1.45
CA VAL A 148 -4.90 3.33 0.62
C VAL A 148 -4.79 2.93 -0.84
N PHE A 149 -3.92 1.96 -1.14
CA PHE A 149 -3.67 1.47 -2.49
C PHE A 149 -3.71 -0.05 -2.57
N GLU A 150 -3.90 -0.56 -3.78
CA GLU A 150 -3.90 -1.97 -4.14
C GLU A 150 -3.12 -2.19 -5.43
N PHE A 151 -2.33 -3.27 -5.47
CA PHE A 151 -1.74 -3.76 -6.71
C PHE A 151 -2.56 -4.93 -7.23
N ILE A 152 -3.13 -4.78 -8.43
CA ILE A 152 -4.04 -5.76 -9.03
C ILE A 152 -3.44 -6.23 -10.35
N GLU A 153 -3.14 -7.52 -10.45
CA GLU A 153 -2.67 -8.17 -11.68
C GLU A 153 -3.87 -8.40 -12.60
N GLN A 154 -3.83 -7.84 -13.80
CA GLN A 154 -4.93 -7.98 -14.77
C GLN A 154 -4.82 -9.34 -15.48
N HIS A 155 -5.92 -10.09 -15.59
CA HIS A 155 -5.90 -11.44 -16.19
C HIS A 155 -5.66 -11.43 -17.70
N SER A 156 -6.03 -10.34 -18.39
CA SER A 156 -6.01 -10.22 -19.85
C SER A 156 -4.85 -9.39 -20.38
N SER A 157 -3.97 -8.89 -19.53
CA SER A 157 -2.82 -8.05 -19.92
C SER A 157 -1.62 -8.30 -19.02
N ASP A 158 -0.41 -8.13 -19.56
CA ASP A 158 0.84 -8.18 -18.80
C ASP A 158 1.05 -6.91 -17.95
N THR A 159 -0.04 -6.36 -17.42
CA THR A 159 -0.07 -5.11 -16.67
C THR A 159 -0.63 -5.34 -15.26
N ILE A 160 -0.05 -4.61 -14.32
CA ILE A 160 -0.51 -4.52 -12.95
C ILE A 160 -1.06 -3.12 -12.74
N GLN A 161 -2.34 -3.04 -12.39
CA GLN A 161 -3.01 -1.80 -12.08
C GLN A 161 -2.74 -1.39 -10.64
N ILE A 162 -2.53 -0.09 -10.43
CA ILE A 162 -2.49 0.52 -9.11
C ILE A 162 -3.86 1.13 -8.85
N SER A 163 -4.64 0.54 -7.96
CA SER A 163 -5.95 1.05 -7.57
C SER A 163 -5.84 1.87 -6.28
N SER A 164 -6.50 3.02 -6.22
CA SER A 164 -6.66 3.83 -5.01
C SER A 164 -8.07 3.67 -4.46
N CYS A 165 -8.21 3.65 -3.14
CA CYS A 165 -9.53 3.48 -2.50
C CYS A 165 -10.40 4.74 -2.52
N VAL A 166 -9.91 5.85 -3.09
CA VAL A 166 -10.40 7.20 -2.77
C VAL A 166 -10.50 8.07 -4.01
N ASP A 167 -9.55 7.93 -4.94
CA ASP A 167 -9.55 8.57 -6.24
C ASP A 167 -9.54 7.46 -7.32
N ASP A 168 -10.18 7.66 -8.47
CA ASP A 168 -9.85 6.90 -9.70
C ASP A 168 -8.42 7.30 -10.07
N TYR A 169 -7.43 6.62 -9.48
CA TYR A 169 -6.01 6.91 -9.67
C TYR A 169 -5.56 6.33 -11.02
N ASP A 170 -6.12 6.89 -12.07
CA ASP A 170 -6.06 6.38 -13.45
C ASP A 170 -4.75 6.76 -14.17
N ARG A 171 -3.69 7.05 -13.41
CA ARG A 171 -2.52 7.77 -13.92
C ARG A 171 -1.25 6.94 -14.01
N CYS A 172 -1.16 5.79 -13.37
CA CYS A 172 0.05 4.97 -13.47
C CYS A 172 -0.29 3.48 -13.41
N TYR A 173 0.25 2.74 -14.38
CA TYR A 173 0.20 1.28 -14.41
C TYR A 173 1.63 0.73 -14.45
N ILE A 174 1.75 -0.54 -14.12
CA ILE A 174 3.02 -1.25 -14.12
C ILE A 174 2.97 -2.27 -15.25
N GLU A 175 3.86 -2.15 -16.22
CA GLU A 175 3.99 -3.10 -17.32
C GLU A 175 5.11 -4.09 -16.99
N GLN A 176 4.85 -5.38 -17.22
CA GLN A 176 5.88 -6.41 -17.12
C GLN A 176 6.73 -6.42 -18.39
N PHE A 177 8.04 -6.29 -18.24
CA PHE A 177 9.00 -6.31 -19.33
C PHE A 177 9.92 -7.52 -19.20
N THR A 178 10.09 -8.26 -20.29
CA THR A 178 11.05 -9.36 -20.39
C THR A 178 11.85 -9.24 -21.69
N SER A 179 13.07 -9.77 -21.71
CA SER A 179 13.88 -9.84 -22.93
C SER A 179 14.64 -11.17 -22.99
N SER A 180 15.09 -11.56 -24.18
CA SER A 180 15.84 -12.81 -24.37
C SER A 180 17.11 -12.88 -23.52
N TRP A 181 17.77 -11.73 -23.30
CA TRP A 181 18.93 -11.62 -22.43
C TRP A 181 18.56 -11.88 -20.95
N LEU A 182 17.49 -11.27 -20.44
CA LEU A 182 17.01 -11.54 -19.09
C LEU A 182 16.60 -13.00 -18.91
N GLY A 183 16.02 -13.60 -19.95
CA GLY A 183 15.72 -15.03 -19.98
C GLY A 183 16.99 -15.89 -19.85
N ALA A 184 18.02 -15.60 -20.65
CA ALA A 184 19.30 -16.30 -20.57
C ALA A 184 19.96 -16.15 -19.18
N LEU A 185 19.90 -14.94 -18.59
CA LEU A 185 20.44 -14.68 -17.26
C LEU A 185 19.69 -15.43 -16.16
N SER A 186 18.37 -15.50 -16.24
CA SER A 186 17.58 -16.27 -15.28
C SER A 186 17.86 -17.77 -15.39
N LEU A 187 18.03 -18.29 -16.62
CA LEU A 187 18.40 -19.70 -16.84
C LEU A 187 19.81 -20.05 -16.33
N CYS A 188 20.75 -19.10 -16.29
CA CYS A 188 22.07 -19.32 -15.69
C CYS A 188 22.09 -19.20 -14.16
N GLY A 189 20.94 -18.95 -13.51
CA GLY A 189 20.87 -18.68 -12.07
C GLY A 189 21.41 -17.30 -11.69
N CYS A 190 21.68 -16.43 -12.67
CA CYS A 190 22.24 -15.11 -12.45
C CYS A 190 21.17 -14.07 -12.03
N LEU A 191 19.89 -14.41 -12.18
CA LEU A 191 18.73 -13.65 -11.71
C LEU A 191 17.64 -14.61 -11.22
N PHE A 192 17.01 -14.29 -10.10
CA PHE A 192 15.87 -15.06 -9.57
C PHE A 192 14.58 -14.88 -10.39
N THR A 193 14.50 -13.84 -11.24
CA THR A 193 13.38 -13.63 -12.17
C THR A 193 13.89 -12.99 -13.46
N LYS A 194 13.20 -13.26 -14.57
CA LYS A 194 13.47 -12.64 -15.89
C LYS A 194 12.65 -11.38 -16.14
N VAL A 195 11.78 -11.02 -15.19
CA VAL A 195 10.82 -9.92 -15.31
C VAL A 195 11.41 -8.65 -14.71
N GLN A 196 11.18 -7.54 -15.41
CA GLN A 196 11.34 -6.19 -14.90
C GLN A 196 9.96 -5.54 -14.91
N TRP A 197 9.75 -4.55 -14.04
CA TRP A 197 8.47 -3.89 -13.91
C TRP A 197 8.64 -2.40 -14.16
N HIS A 198 7.92 -1.90 -15.16
CA HIS A 198 8.00 -0.53 -15.64
C HIS A 198 6.77 0.26 -15.21
N PHE A 199 6.97 1.26 -14.36
CA PHE A 199 5.93 2.20 -13.98
C PHE A 199 5.76 3.23 -15.08
N LYS A 200 4.62 3.18 -15.77
CA LYS A 200 4.31 4.06 -16.89
C LYS A 200 3.10 4.94 -16.60
N LYS A 201 3.14 6.13 -17.17
CA LYS A 201 2.02 7.09 -17.22
C LYS A 201 2.01 7.73 -18.59
N ASP A 202 0.90 7.62 -19.32
CA ASP A 202 0.78 8.19 -20.67
C ASP A 202 1.98 7.78 -21.57
N GLU A 203 2.35 6.48 -21.54
CA GLU A 203 3.56 5.89 -22.16
C GLU A 203 4.93 6.43 -21.72
N THR A 204 4.97 7.36 -20.77
CA THR A 204 6.20 7.86 -20.17
C THR A 204 6.66 6.93 -19.05
N LEU A 205 7.89 6.43 -19.15
CA LEU A 205 8.52 5.63 -18.11
C LEU A 205 8.93 6.51 -16.93
N LEU A 206 8.35 6.26 -15.76
CA LEU A 206 8.60 7.04 -14.54
C LEU A 206 9.48 6.30 -13.54
N ALA A 207 9.39 4.97 -13.48
CA ALA A 207 10.24 4.15 -12.61
C ALA A 207 10.40 2.73 -13.15
N VAL A 208 11.47 2.06 -12.69
CA VAL A 208 11.80 0.68 -13.01
C VAL A 208 12.10 -0.07 -11.72
N VAL A 209 11.50 -1.24 -11.56
CA VAL A 209 11.83 -2.21 -10.53
C VAL A 209 12.39 -3.44 -11.23
N ARG A 210 13.56 -3.91 -10.81
CA ARG A 210 14.25 -5.01 -11.49
C ARG A 210 15.10 -5.83 -10.52
N PRO A 211 15.27 -7.15 -10.76
CA PRO A 211 16.24 -7.92 -10.01
C PRO A 211 17.65 -7.32 -10.21
N GLN A 212 18.39 -7.23 -9.11
CA GLN A 212 19.80 -6.84 -9.16
C GLN A 212 20.59 -8.05 -9.66
N PHE A 213 21.46 -7.80 -10.62
CA PHE A 213 22.40 -8.81 -11.08
C PHE A 213 23.47 -9.04 -10.02
N ALA A 214 23.62 -10.29 -9.59
CA ALA A 214 24.77 -10.70 -8.80
C ALA A 214 25.04 -12.20 -8.97
N PHE A 215 26.30 -12.57 -9.22
CA PHE A 215 26.74 -13.98 -9.22
C PHE A 215 26.98 -14.53 -7.80
N PHE A 216 27.10 -13.63 -6.81
CA PHE A 216 27.48 -13.97 -5.43
C PHE A 216 26.73 -13.17 -4.36
N ASP A 217 25.91 -12.18 -4.73
CA ASP A 217 25.16 -11.41 -3.74
C ASP A 217 23.78 -12.04 -3.50
N GLU A 218 23.25 -11.80 -2.31
CA GLU A 218 21.91 -12.18 -1.93
C GLU A 218 20.86 -11.58 -2.89
N ASN A 219 19.74 -12.30 -3.04
CA ASN A 219 18.61 -11.84 -3.85
C ASN A 219 18.21 -10.42 -3.44
N SER A 220 18.30 -9.49 -4.39
CA SER A 220 17.97 -8.10 -4.17
C SER A 220 17.26 -7.49 -5.38
N ILE A 221 16.46 -6.47 -5.10
CA ILE A 221 15.71 -5.73 -6.11
C ILE A 221 16.20 -4.30 -6.14
N ARG A 222 16.50 -3.81 -7.34
CA ARG A 222 16.80 -2.40 -7.58
C ARG A 222 15.53 -1.66 -7.98
N MET A 223 15.39 -0.45 -7.45
CA MET A 223 14.35 0.52 -7.76
C MET A 223 15.01 1.77 -8.30
N GLU A 224 14.64 2.20 -9.50
CA GLU A 224 15.15 3.40 -10.15
C GLU A 224 13.94 4.27 -10.56
N TRP A 225 13.99 5.59 -10.37
CA TRP A 225 12.91 6.48 -10.79
C TRP A 225 13.42 7.78 -11.38
N SER A 226 12.61 8.37 -12.26
CA SER A 226 12.90 9.64 -12.89
C SER A 226 12.71 10.81 -11.92
N GLN A 227 13.25 11.97 -12.28
CA GLN A 227 13.03 13.21 -11.53
C GLN A 227 11.57 13.67 -11.55
N GLN A 228 10.79 13.23 -12.54
CA GLN A 228 9.38 13.56 -12.70
C GLN A 228 8.47 12.73 -11.77
N ALA A 229 8.98 11.64 -11.19
CA ALA A 229 8.25 10.89 -10.18
C ALA A 229 7.93 11.79 -8.98
N ASP A 230 6.68 11.83 -8.54
CA ASP A 230 6.30 12.51 -7.31
C ASP A 230 6.61 11.63 -6.08
N ASN A 231 6.40 12.16 -4.88
CA ASN A 231 6.69 11.41 -3.64
C ASN A 231 5.79 10.19 -3.47
N GLU A 232 4.54 10.25 -3.93
CA GLU A 232 3.59 9.15 -3.81
C GLU A 232 4.02 7.99 -4.71
N LEU A 233 4.39 8.26 -5.97
CA LEU A 233 4.93 7.27 -6.89
C LEU A 233 6.19 6.61 -6.35
N ARG A 234 7.12 7.37 -5.75
CA ARG A 234 8.33 6.79 -5.13
C ARG A 234 7.98 5.80 -4.02
N LEU A 235 6.97 6.10 -3.18
CA LEU A 235 6.50 5.18 -2.15
C LEU A 235 5.81 3.95 -2.75
N LEU A 236 5.03 4.12 -3.83
CA LEU A 236 4.41 3.01 -4.56
C LEU A 236 5.46 2.08 -5.18
N VAL A 237 6.54 2.63 -5.73
CA VAL A 237 7.67 1.85 -6.26
C VAL A 237 8.32 1.02 -5.16
N ILE A 238 8.55 1.60 -3.98
CA ILE A 238 9.09 0.86 -2.81
C ILE A 238 8.12 -0.23 -2.36
N ALA A 239 6.84 0.09 -2.20
CA ALA A 239 5.81 -0.87 -1.82
C ALA A 239 5.71 -2.05 -2.80
N PHE A 240 5.84 -1.76 -4.09
CA PHE A 240 5.84 -2.78 -5.11
C PHE A 240 7.10 -3.64 -5.06
N ALA A 241 8.28 -3.05 -4.88
CA ALA A 241 9.52 -3.81 -4.71
C ALA A 241 9.51 -4.71 -3.47
N MET A 242 8.95 -4.22 -2.34
CA MET A 242 8.69 -5.04 -1.15
C MET A 242 7.72 -6.20 -1.44
N THR A 243 6.74 -5.99 -2.31
CA THR A 243 5.84 -7.06 -2.74
C THR A 243 6.59 -8.10 -3.59
N GLN A 244 7.39 -7.64 -4.55
CA GLN A 244 8.12 -8.53 -5.46
C GLN A 244 9.28 -9.26 -4.79
N ILE A 245 9.94 -8.69 -3.78
CA ILE A 245 11.02 -9.42 -3.08
C ILE A 245 10.47 -10.67 -2.38
N VAL A 246 9.26 -10.60 -1.83
CA VAL A 246 8.61 -11.78 -1.21
C VAL A 246 8.04 -12.73 -2.27
N ARG A 247 7.44 -12.22 -3.35
CA ARG A 247 6.85 -13.08 -4.41
C ARG A 247 7.90 -13.81 -5.25
N GLU A 248 8.96 -13.10 -5.65
CA GLU A 248 9.88 -13.55 -6.70
C GLU A 248 11.23 -14.00 -6.11
N ALA A 249 11.81 -13.23 -5.18
CA ALA A 249 13.10 -13.56 -4.59
C ALA A 249 13.01 -14.60 -3.46
N PHE A 250 11.91 -14.61 -2.71
CA PHE A 250 11.70 -15.51 -1.57
C PHE A 250 10.32 -16.18 -1.59
N PRO A 251 9.94 -16.91 -2.66
CA PRO A 251 8.58 -17.44 -2.86
C PRO A 251 8.10 -18.37 -1.74
N THR A 252 9.02 -19.05 -1.04
CA THR A 252 8.69 -19.89 0.12
C THR A 252 8.08 -19.08 1.26
N LEU A 253 8.49 -17.82 1.47
CA LEU A 253 7.85 -16.93 2.44
C LEU A 253 6.40 -16.64 2.06
N MET A 254 6.15 -16.41 0.76
CA MET A 254 4.79 -16.20 0.27
C MET A 254 3.89 -17.43 0.53
N HIS A 255 4.46 -18.64 0.42
CA HIS A 255 3.76 -19.88 0.78
C HIS A 255 3.39 -19.92 2.27
N ILE A 256 4.35 -19.66 3.16
CA ILE A 256 4.12 -19.63 4.62
C ILE A 256 3.05 -18.61 4.99
N LEU A 257 3.13 -17.39 4.44
CA LEU A 257 2.17 -16.32 4.67
C LEU A 257 0.75 -16.69 4.22
N ARG A 258 0.61 -17.37 3.07
CA ARG A 258 -0.68 -17.87 2.59
C ARG A 258 -1.27 -18.90 3.54
N GLU A 259 -0.46 -19.89 3.95
CA GLU A 259 -0.93 -20.95 4.84
C GLU A 259 -1.36 -20.42 6.21
N GLN A 260 -0.61 -19.45 6.74
CA GLN A 260 -0.99 -18.78 7.99
C GLN A 260 -2.38 -18.17 7.94
N ARG A 261 -2.73 -17.49 6.84
CA ARG A 261 -4.04 -16.86 6.68
C ARG A 261 -5.15 -17.89 6.56
N ILE A 262 -4.93 -18.96 5.78
CA ILE A 262 -5.88 -20.07 5.67
C ILE A 262 -6.20 -20.65 7.06
N ARG A 263 -5.17 -20.90 7.89
CA ARG A 263 -5.35 -21.43 9.25
C ARG A 263 -6.01 -20.46 10.24
N ARG A 264 -6.10 -19.18 9.92
CA ARG A 264 -6.83 -18.19 10.75
C ARG A 264 -8.31 -18.08 10.40
N LEU A 265 -8.67 -18.43 9.16
CA LEU A 265 -10.02 -18.30 8.64
C LEU A 265 -10.85 -19.58 8.79
N GLY A 266 -10.20 -20.74 8.87
CA GLY A 266 -10.83 -22.03 9.22
C GLY A 266 -10.83 -22.28 10.72
#